data_AF-A0A535L0U1-F1
#
_entry.id   AF-A0A535L0U1-F1
#
_cell.length_a   1.000
_cell.length_b   1.000
_cell.length_c   1.000
_cell.angle_alpha   90.00
_cell.angle_beta   90.00
_cell.angle_gamma   90.00
#
_symmetry.space_group_name_H-M   'P 1'
#
loop_
_entity.id
_entity.type
_entity.pdbx_description
1 polymer ?
#
loop_
_entity_poly.entity_id
_entity_poly.type
_entity_poly.pdbx_seq_one_letter_code
_entity_poly.pdbx_strand_id
1 'polypeptide(L)'
;MVAFHPIIFSCGFGGSTSIEHPEVARRLLNNKLNNAESTGAAILIADNPGCLMHLRGGVDATGRKVRVLHLAQLIAEYLPRREE
;
A
#
# COMPACT_ATOMS: atom_id res chain seq x y z
N MET A 1 9.27 0.96 -15.39
CA MET A 1 9.30 -0.50 -15.60
C MET A 1 8.70 -1.13 -14.36
N VAL A 2 7.48 -1.69 -14.44
CA VAL A 2 6.85 -2.34 -13.28
C VAL A 2 7.64 -3.62 -13.00
N ALA A 3 8.41 -3.62 -11.92
CA ALA A 3 9.24 -4.77 -11.58
C ALA A 3 8.33 -5.93 -11.17
N PHE A 4 8.44 -7.07 -11.85
CA PHE A 4 7.85 -8.37 -11.47
C PHE A 4 8.56 -8.95 -10.23
N HIS A 5 8.71 -8.14 -9.18
CA HIS A 5 9.17 -8.56 -7.86
C HIS A 5 7.95 -9.13 -7.09
N PRO A 6 8.10 -9.91 -5.98
CA PRO A 6 6.99 -10.43 -5.15
C PRO A 6 6.02 -9.40 -4.54
N ILE A 7 5.95 -8.18 -5.07
CA ILE A 7 4.95 -7.15 -4.78
C ILE A 7 3.52 -7.67 -4.98
N ILE A 8 3.27 -8.77 -5.69
CA ILE A 8 1.91 -9.32 -5.87
C ILE A 8 1.40 -10.06 -4.62
N PHE A 9 2.25 -10.38 -3.64
CA PHE A 9 1.81 -11.06 -2.41
C PHE A 9 0.93 -10.16 -1.51
N SER A 10 0.09 -10.79 -0.68
CA SER A 10 -0.87 -10.14 0.23
C SER A 10 -0.26 -9.00 1.05
N CYS A 11 -1.05 -7.94 1.31
CA CYS A 11 -0.64 -6.80 2.14
C CYS A 11 -0.52 -7.15 3.64
N GLY A 12 -0.95 -8.35 4.06
CA GLY A 12 -0.90 -8.80 5.45
C GLY A 12 -2.14 -8.49 6.27
N PHE A 13 -3.11 -7.73 5.75
CA PHE A 13 -4.32 -7.36 6.50
C PHE A 13 -5.25 -8.55 6.80
N GLY A 14 -5.68 -9.32 5.79
CA GLY A 14 -6.43 -10.57 5.99
C GLY A 14 -7.71 -10.54 6.85
N GLY A 15 -8.23 -9.37 7.27
CA GLY A 15 -9.35 -9.30 8.21
C GLY A 15 -8.95 -9.64 9.65
N SER A 16 -9.72 -10.52 10.33
CA SER A 16 -9.45 -10.94 11.71
C SER A 16 -8.08 -11.62 11.85
N THR A 17 -7.57 -12.24 10.79
CA THR A 17 -6.24 -12.85 10.77
C THR A 17 -5.12 -11.87 11.12
N SER A 18 -5.24 -10.56 10.82
CA SER A 18 -4.23 -9.58 11.27
C SER A 18 -4.25 -9.31 12.77
N ILE A 19 -5.36 -9.60 13.44
CA ILE A 19 -5.54 -9.47 14.88
C ILE A 19 -5.12 -10.77 15.57
N GLU A 20 -5.49 -11.91 14.98
CA GLU A 20 -5.14 -13.24 15.48
C GLU A 20 -3.64 -13.57 15.31
N HIS A 21 -3.02 -13.10 14.23
CA HIS A 21 -1.62 -13.37 13.88
C HIS A 21 -0.87 -12.07 13.51
N PRO A 22 -0.70 -11.14 14.46
CA PRO A 22 -0.16 -9.80 14.20
C PRO A 22 1.30 -9.83 13.71
N GLU A 23 2.11 -10.79 14.15
CA GLU A 23 3.49 -10.94 13.72
C GLU A 23 3.62 -11.33 12.24
N VAL A 24 2.71 -12.21 11.77
CA VAL A 24 2.66 -12.62 10.36
C VAL A 24 2.20 -11.44 9.51
N ALA A 25 1.13 -10.75 9.93
CA ALA A 25 0.62 -9.56 9.26
C ALA A 25 1.71 -8.49 9.12
N ARG A 26 2.42 -8.18 10.21
CA ARG A 26 3.52 -7.20 10.22
C ARG A 26 4.68 -7.60 9.31
N ARG A 27 5.03 -8.90 9.28
CA ARG A 27 6.09 -9.39 8.38
C ARG A 27 5.70 -9.22 6.91
N LEU A 28 4.47 -9.57 6.54
CA LEU A 28 3.96 -9.40 5.19
C LEU A 28 3.89 -7.92 4.78
N LEU A 29 3.40 -7.06 5.67
CA LEU A 29 3.39 -5.60 5.49
C LEU A 29 4.80 -5.05 5.21
N ASN A 30 5.77 -5.38 6.06
CA ASN A 30 7.15 -4.90 5.91
C ASN A 30 7.78 -5.39 4.61
N ASN A 31 7.56 -6.65 4.23
CA ASN A 31 8.03 -7.18 2.96
C ASN A 31 7.43 -6.41 1.78
N LYS A 32 6.12 -6.13 1.82
CA LYS A 32 5.43 -5.38 0.76
C LYS A 32 6.00 -3.96 0.63
N LEU A 33 6.20 -3.24 1.73
CA LEU A 33 6.74 -1.88 1.72
C LEU A 33 8.21 -1.83 1.29
N ASN A 34 9.04 -2.77 1.77
CA ASN A 34 10.44 -2.90 1.33
C ASN A 34 10.54 -3.16 -0.17
N ASN A 35 9.69 -4.05 -0.68
CA ASN A 35 9.64 -4.35 -2.11
C ASN A 35 9.15 -3.15 -2.93
N ALA A 36 8.17 -2.39 -2.43
CA ALA A 36 7.74 -1.17 -3.10
C ALA A 36 8.88 -0.14 -3.18
N GLU A 37 9.60 0.09 -2.08
CA GLU A 37 10.71 1.04 -2.03
C GLU A 37 11.92 0.60 -2.88
N SER A 38 12.20 -0.71 -2.95
CA SER A 38 13.32 -1.21 -3.77
C SER A 38 13.12 -0.98 -5.27
N THR A 39 11.88 -0.78 -5.72
CA THR A 39 11.60 -0.39 -7.12
C THR A 39 11.85 1.10 -7.40
N GLY A 40 12.06 1.93 -6.37
CA GLY A 40 12.10 3.38 -6.50
C GLY A 40 10.72 4.02 -6.75
N ALA A 41 9.63 3.27 -6.57
CA ALA A 41 8.28 3.80 -6.74
C ALA A 41 7.95 4.85 -5.67
N ALA A 42 7.51 6.03 -6.10
CA ALA A 42 7.04 7.07 -5.19
C ALA A 42 5.60 6.83 -4.69
N ILE A 43 4.82 6.04 -5.43
CA ILE A 43 3.40 5.81 -5.18
C ILE A 43 3.12 4.30 -5.22
N LEU A 44 2.45 3.80 -4.18
CA LEU A 44 1.87 2.47 -4.09
C LEU A 44 0.33 2.61 -4.16
N ILE A 45 -0.29 1.92 -5.12
CA ILE A 45 -1.75 1.96 -5.32
C ILE A 45 -2.38 0.71 -4.72
N ALA A 46 -3.47 0.86 -3.99
CA ALA A 46 -4.31 -0.24 -3.52
C ALA A 46 -5.79 0.12 -3.65
N ASP A 47 -6.64 -0.83 -4.00
CA ASP A 47 -8.10 -0.65 -4.14
C ASP A 47 -8.88 -1.13 -2.90
N ASN A 48 -8.32 -2.10 -2.17
CA ASN A 48 -8.94 -2.63 -0.96
C ASN A 48 -8.74 -1.70 0.26
N PRO A 49 -9.82 -1.30 0.97
CA PRO A 49 -9.74 -0.38 2.11
C PRO A 49 -8.93 -0.95 3.29
N GLY A 50 -8.99 -2.26 3.53
CA GLY A 50 -8.20 -2.93 4.55
C GLY A 50 -6.70 -2.87 4.24
N CYS A 51 -6.32 -3.12 2.98
CA CYS A 51 -4.94 -2.93 2.56
C CYS A 51 -4.51 -1.46 2.62
N LEU A 52 -5.36 -0.50 2.23
CA LEU A 52 -5.04 0.92 2.36
C LEU A 52 -4.75 1.30 3.82
N MET A 53 -5.60 0.90 4.75
CA MET A 53 -5.42 1.15 6.17
C MET A 53 -4.10 0.53 6.67
N HIS A 54 -3.87 -0.75 6.36
CA HIS A 54 -2.71 -1.50 6.84
C HIS A 54 -1.38 -0.96 6.26
N LEU A 55 -1.36 -0.67 4.96
CA LEU A 55 -0.19 -0.10 4.28
C LEU A 55 0.11 1.32 4.75
N ARG A 56 -0.91 2.18 4.87
CA ARG A 56 -0.75 3.55 5.39
C ARG A 56 -0.25 3.54 6.83
N GLY A 57 -0.83 2.71 7.69
CA GLY A 57 -0.37 2.53 9.06
C GLY A 57 1.08 2.05 9.13
N GLY A 58 1.47 1.12 8.25
CA GLY A 58 2.87 0.68 8.15
C GLY A 58 3.84 1.77 7.71
N VAL A 59 3.46 2.57 6.71
CA VAL A 59 4.25 3.71 6.24
C VAL A 59 4.43 4.74 7.35
N ASP A 60 3.34 5.10 8.03
CA ASP A 60 3.33 6.06 9.14
C ASP A 60 4.21 5.57 10.30
N ALA A 61 3.99 4.33 10.76
CA ALA A 61 4.73 3.74 11.87
C ALA A 61 6.24 3.57 11.60
N THR A 62 6.66 3.51 10.33
CA THR A 62 8.07 3.33 9.94
C THR A 62 8.71 4.59 9.34
N GLY A 63 7.97 5.70 9.26
CA GLY A 63 8.47 6.97 8.70
C GLY A 63 8.86 6.89 7.23
N ARG A 64 8.27 5.97 6.47
CA ARG A 64 8.58 5.78 5.04
C ARG A 64 8.00 6.91 4.19
N LYS A 65 8.61 7.13 3.02
CA LYS A 65 8.22 8.24 2.12
C LYS A 65 7.28 7.83 0.98
N VAL A 66 7.07 6.53 0.77
CA VAL A 66 6.16 6.05 -0.29
C VAL A 66 4.72 6.48 0.01
N ARG A 67 4.05 7.08 -0.97
CA ARG A 67 2.65 7.49 -0.85
C ARG A 67 1.73 6.29 -1.13
N VAL A 68 0.79 6.01 -0.25
CA VAL A 68 -0.21 4.94 -0.46
C VAL A 68 -1.56 5.54 -0.84
N LEU A 69 -2.01 5.32 -2.08
CA LEU A 69 -3.22 5.90 -2.64
C LEU A 69 -4.26 4.85 -3.04
N HIS A 70 -5.53 5.20 -2.89
CA HIS A 70 -6.59 4.50 -3.60
C HIS A 70 -6.52 4.81 -5.10
N LEU A 71 -6.86 3.86 -5.96
CA LEU A 71 -6.85 4.08 -7.41
C LEU A 71 -7.68 5.31 -7.80
N ALA A 72 -8.87 5.47 -7.22
CA ALA A 72 -9.71 6.64 -7.48
C ALA A 72 -9.08 7.97 -7.03
N GLN A 73 -8.25 7.97 -5.97
CA GLN A 73 -7.53 9.19 -5.55
C GLN A 73 -6.50 9.58 -6.60
N LEU A 74 -5.76 8.60 -7.12
CA LEU A 74 -4.81 8.86 -8.20
C LEU A 74 -5.54 9.40 -9.43
N ILE A 75 -6.63 8.76 -9.85
CA ILE A 75 -7.41 9.22 -11.00
C ILE A 75 -7.94 10.65 -10.77
N ALA A 76 -8.43 10.94 -9.57
CA ALA A 76 -8.91 12.27 -9.20
C ALA A 76 -7.81 13.35 -9.25
N GLU A 77 -6.56 13.02 -8.94
CA GLU A 77 -5.42 13.95 -9.08
C GLU A 77 -5.15 14.35 -10.54
N TYR A 78 -5.52 13.49 -11.51
CA TYR A 78 -5.29 13.71 -12.94
C TYR A 78 -6.54 14.10 -13.74
N LEU A 79 -7.73 14.00 -13.14
CA LEU A 79 -8.95 14.42 -13.81
C LEU A 79 -9.06 15.95 -13.82
N PRO A 80 -9.29 16.58 -15.00
CA PRO A 80 -9.53 18.02 -15.05
C PRO A 80 -10.80 18.35 -14.27
N ARG A 81 -10.74 19.37 -13.42
CA ARG A 81 -11.94 19.88 -12.76
C ARG A 81 -12.84 20.46 -13.84
N ARG A 82 -14.03 19.87 -14.02
CA ARG A 82 -15.06 20.51 -14.81
C ARG A 82 -15.56 21.69 -13.97
N GLU A 83 -15.30 22.90 -14.45
CA GLU A 83 -16.00 24.07 -13.93
C GLU A 83 -17.45 23.97 -14.40
N GLU A 84 -18.39 24.07 -13.46
CA GLU A 84 -19.83 24.25 -13.71
C GLU A 84 -20.15 25.76 -13.73
#